data_AF-A0A8T3ZYC9-F1
#
_entry.id   AF-A0A8T3ZYC9-F1
#
_cell.length_a   1.000
_cell.length_b   1.000
_cell.length_c   1.000
_cell.angle_alpha   90.00
_cell.angle_beta   90.00
_cell.angle_gamma   90.00
#
_symmetry.space_group_name_H-M   'P 1'
#
loop_
_entity.id
_entity.type
_entity.pdbx_description
1 polymer ?
#
loop_
_entity_poly.entity_id
_entity_poly.type
_entity_poly.pdbx_seq_one_letter_code
_entity_poly.pdbx_strand_id
1 'polypeptide(L)'
;MKKWMLAPIVLALLLPIIVLAADEDDGTVPLVYSGKPVIRSLHVIGKGIAVSPTNAMDFKIIRIIAGKVIVKTDNNSVVLKPLGLLFLDKEKYRLKEIDFGNESVSAVIFKNETEAGSITITRVHKPGAVVWAGSMTVDGTTYYAYIVNAIHPKMVLKPLKKEIEIRKSCGPKIVPVSPAEIRRCKREGGKIVTEKDENGCPLAPKCVKESQTTTTIPTTTTANLTTTTMVPTTTTANLTTTTLTPTTTTANYTTTTVTPTTTTVAPTTTTQEIVNTTTTTAV
;
A
#
# COMPACT_ATOMS: atom_id res chain seq x y z
N MET A 1 -9.00 -22.97 69.27
CA MET A 1 -9.37 -21.53 69.26
C MET A 1 -8.19 -20.74 68.72
N LYS A 2 -8.24 -20.27 67.47
CA LYS A 2 -7.14 -19.55 66.83
C LYS A 2 -7.72 -18.32 66.12
N LYS A 3 -7.55 -17.15 66.75
CA LYS A 3 -7.97 -15.85 66.24
C LYS A 3 -7.10 -15.48 65.04
N TRP A 4 -7.68 -15.37 63.85
CA TRP A 4 -7.05 -14.73 62.70
C TRP A 4 -7.44 -13.25 62.70
N MET A 5 -6.44 -12.40 62.84
CA MET A 5 -6.56 -10.95 62.75
C MET A 5 -6.88 -10.54 61.31
N LEU A 6 -7.94 -9.76 61.16
CA LEU A 6 -8.21 -8.91 60.02
C LEU A 6 -7.13 -7.83 59.94
N ALA A 7 -6.42 -7.76 58.81
CA ALA A 7 -5.64 -6.60 58.41
C ALA A 7 -6.38 -5.90 57.25
N PRO A 8 -6.90 -4.67 57.44
CA PRO A 8 -7.46 -3.87 56.37
C PRO A 8 -6.34 -2.99 55.80
N ILE A 9 -5.80 -3.34 54.63
CA ILE A 9 -4.85 -2.49 53.91
C ILE A 9 -5.43 -2.14 52.54
N VAL A 10 -5.96 -0.92 52.53
CA VAL A 10 -5.80 0.06 51.45
C VAL A 10 -6.50 -0.27 50.14
N LEU A 11 -7.76 0.14 50.16
CA LEU A 11 -8.53 0.71 49.06
C LEU A 11 -7.78 1.89 48.42
N ALA A 12 -6.71 1.62 47.66
CA ALA A 12 -6.09 2.57 46.74
C ALA A 12 -6.72 2.39 45.36
N LEU A 13 -7.77 3.18 45.13
CA LEU A 13 -8.10 3.85 43.88
C LEU A 13 -7.51 3.20 42.60
N LEU A 14 -8.28 2.25 42.06
CA LEU A 14 -8.24 1.81 40.66
C LEU A 14 -8.57 2.99 39.72
N LEU A 15 -7.58 3.80 39.39
CA LEU A 15 -7.57 4.54 38.13
C LEU A 15 -6.89 3.65 37.09
N PRO A 16 -7.52 3.32 35.95
CA PRO A 16 -6.82 2.69 34.84
C PRO A 16 -5.90 3.73 34.21
N ILE A 17 -4.71 3.90 34.77
CA ILE A 17 -3.58 4.47 34.05
C ILE A 17 -3.26 3.45 32.97
N ILE A 18 -3.60 3.78 31.73
CA ILE A 18 -3.12 3.03 30.57
C ILE A 18 -1.62 3.34 30.46
N VAL A 19 -0.81 2.61 31.22
CA VAL A 19 0.63 2.56 31.04
C VAL A 19 0.86 1.79 29.75
N LEU A 20 1.10 2.50 28.64
CA LEU A 20 1.85 1.89 27.55
C LEU A 20 3.25 1.66 28.10
N ALA A 21 3.51 0.43 28.56
CA ALA A 21 4.87 -0.01 28.81
C ALA A 21 5.62 0.13 27.47
N ALA A 22 6.56 1.07 27.45
CA ALA A 22 7.59 1.11 26.44
C ALA A 22 8.57 -0.01 26.79
N ASP A 23 8.94 -0.85 25.81
CA ASP A 23 9.99 -1.85 25.99
C ASP A 23 11.25 -1.18 26.54
N GLU A 24 11.72 -1.71 27.67
CA GLU A 24 12.97 -1.37 28.35
C GLU A 24 14.14 -1.89 27.53
N ASP A 25 14.97 -0.99 26.97
CA ASP A 25 16.43 -1.21 26.99
C ASP A 25 17.30 0.03 26.64
N ASP A 26 16.74 1.22 26.36
CA ASP A 26 17.56 2.38 25.95
C ASP A 26 17.49 3.60 26.89
N GLY A 27 17.25 3.40 28.19
CA GLY A 27 17.30 4.48 29.20
C GLY A 27 16.39 5.68 28.92
N THR A 28 15.44 5.54 27.99
CA THR A 28 14.62 6.63 27.49
C THR A 28 13.38 6.73 28.36
N VAL A 29 13.32 7.80 29.15
CA VAL A 29 12.18 8.15 30.01
C VAL A 29 10.85 7.95 29.27
N PRO A 30 9.85 7.31 29.91
CA PRO A 30 8.56 7.04 29.28
C PRO A 30 7.92 8.36 28.84
N LEU A 31 7.72 8.51 27.54
CA LEU A 31 7.05 9.67 26.97
C LEU A 31 5.59 9.67 27.45
N VAL A 32 5.27 10.57 28.37
CA VAL A 32 3.89 10.84 28.77
C VAL A 32 3.21 11.59 27.63
N TYR A 33 2.25 10.95 26.98
CA TYR A 33 1.50 11.54 25.88
C TYR A 33 0.23 12.21 26.43
N SER A 34 0.22 13.54 26.55
CA SER A 34 -1.03 14.28 26.76
C SER A 34 -1.54 14.82 25.42
N GLY A 35 -2.46 14.06 24.83
CA GLY A 35 -3.09 14.43 23.57
C GLY A 35 -3.95 13.32 22.98
N LYS A 36 -5.09 13.68 22.39
CA LYS A 36 -5.88 12.73 21.59
C LYS A 36 -5.05 12.35 20.35
N PRO A 37 -4.78 11.06 20.11
CA PRO A 37 -4.03 10.63 18.93
C PRO A 37 -4.81 10.99 17.66
N VAL A 38 -4.11 11.47 16.63
CA VAL A 38 -4.72 11.85 15.34
C VAL A 38 -4.07 11.02 14.23
N ILE A 39 -4.91 10.30 13.47
CA ILE A 39 -4.45 9.53 12.30
C ILE A 39 -4.05 10.53 11.21
N ARG A 40 -2.77 10.53 10.79
CA ARG A 40 -2.26 11.46 9.76
C ARG A 40 -2.39 10.87 8.37
N SER A 41 -1.95 9.63 8.22
CA SER A 41 -1.98 8.93 6.95
C SER A 41 -2.25 7.46 7.17
N LEU A 42 -3.14 6.93 6.35
CA LEU A 42 -3.34 5.49 6.19
C LEU A 42 -2.51 5.10 4.96
N HIS A 43 -1.77 4.00 5.02
CA HIS A 43 -0.97 3.52 3.89
C HIS A 43 -1.64 2.31 3.25
N VAL A 44 -2.06 1.36 4.09
CA VAL A 44 -2.73 0.13 3.64
C VAL A 44 -4.00 -0.06 4.45
N ILE A 45 -5.14 -0.10 3.75
CA ILE A 45 -6.41 -0.56 4.30
C ILE A 45 -7.03 -1.48 3.27
N GLY A 46 -7.28 -2.73 3.64
CA GLY A 46 -7.92 -3.67 2.73
C GLY A 46 -8.39 -4.94 3.38
N LYS A 47 -9.15 -5.70 2.59
CA LYS A 47 -9.56 -7.08 2.89
C LYS A 47 -8.93 -8.00 1.85
N GLY A 48 -8.68 -9.24 2.24
CA GLY A 48 -8.00 -10.17 1.36
C GLY A 48 -8.12 -11.61 1.82
N ILE A 49 -7.26 -12.44 1.23
CA ILE A 49 -7.08 -13.84 1.61
C ILE A 49 -5.61 -14.13 1.91
N ALA A 50 -5.37 -15.02 2.86
CA ALA A 50 -4.07 -15.58 3.18
C ALA A 50 -4.14 -17.09 2.90
N VAL A 51 -3.35 -17.59 1.96
CA VAL A 51 -3.45 -18.96 1.45
C VAL A 51 -2.21 -19.74 1.84
N SER A 52 -2.37 -20.95 2.35
CA SER A 52 -1.24 -21.85 2.64
C SER A 52 -0.50 -22.23 1.34
N PRO A 53 0.85 -22.25 1.34
CA PRO A 53 1.62 -22.64 0.16
C PRO A 53 1.43 -24.13 -0.20
N THR A 54 1.03 -24.97 0.75
CA THR A 54 0.89 -26.42 0.55
C THR A 54 -0.53 -26.84 0.21
N ASN A 55 -1.54 -26.07 0.61
CA ASN A 55 -2.95 -26.40 0.39
C ASN A 55 -3.79 -25.14 0.10
N ALA A 56 -4.29 -25.03 -1.12
CA ALA A 56 -5.11 -23.89 -1.54
C ALA A 56 -6.47 -23.79 -0.82
N MET A 57 -6.97 -24.89 -0.26
CA MET A 57 -8.21 -24.90 0.54
C MET A 57 -7.98 -24.47 1.98
N ASP A 58 -6.73 -24.45 2.45
CA ASP A 58 -6.35 -23.89 3.74
C ASP A 58 -6.05 -22.41 3.56
N PHE A 59 -7.11 -21.60 3.68
CA PHE A 59 -7.02 -20.15 3.58
C PHE A 59 -7.73 -19.47 4.75
N LYS A 60 -7.25 -18.27 5.05
CA LYS A 60 -7.81 -17.38 6.08
C LYS A 60 -8.20 -16.04 5.47
N ILE A 61 -9.22 -15.41 6.04
CA ILE A 61 -9.64 -14.06 5.64
C ILE A 61 -8.78 -13.03 6.35
N ILE A 62 -8.03 -12.24 5.60
CA ILE A 62 -7.18 -11.17 6.14
C ILE A 62 -7.89 -9.81 6.06
N ARG A 63 -7.79 -9.01 7.12
CA ARG A 63 -8.14 -7.58 7.12
C ARG A 63 -6.99 -6.81 7.74
N ILE A 64 -6.48 -5.83 7.02
CA ILE A 64 -5.30 -5.07 7.46
C ILE A 64 -5.59 -3.57 7.43
N ILE A 65 -5.12 -2.88 8.45
CA ILE A 65 -5.12 -1.43 8.56
C ILE A 65 -3.74 -1.03 9.07
N ALA A 66 -2.95 -0.31 8.27
CA ALA A 66 -1.63 0.19 8.64
C ALA A 66 -1.49 1.66 8.24
N GLY A 67 -0.97 2.49 9.15
CA GLY A 67 -0.80 3.92 8.92
C GLY A 67 0.17 4.59 9.88
N LYS A 68 0.39 5.88 9.69
CA LYS A 68 1.19 6.73 10.58
C LYS A 68 0.25 7.57 11.44
N VAL A 69 0.40 7.45 12.76
CA VAL A 69 -0.36 8.22 13.75
C VAL A 69 0.53 9.34 14.27
N ILE A 70 -0.03 10.56 14.34
CA ILE A 70 0.57 11.65 15.09
C ILE A 70 0.08 11.56 16.53
N VAL A 71 1.02 11.47 17.45
CA VAL A 71 0.76 11.77 18.85
C VAL A 71 1.42 13.11 19.16
N LYS A 72 0.63 14.05 19.70
CA LYS A 72 1.15 15.30 20.23
C LYS A 72 1.59 15.04 21.66
N THR A 73 2.82 15.42 21.97
CA THR A 73 3.35 15.44 23.34
C THR A 73 3.18 16.84 23.93
N ASP A 74 3.27 16.98 25.25
CA ASP A 74 3.11 18.25 25.97
C ASP A 74 4.08 19.35 25.51
N ASN A 75 5.27 18.96 25.05
CA ASN A 75 6.26 19.87 24.48
C ASN A 75 5.95 20.27 23.02
N ASN A 76 4.74 19.98 22.54
CA ASN A 76 4.30 20.19 21.16
C ASN A 76 5.14 19.43 20.12
N SER A 77 5.92 18.43 20.55
CA SER A 77 6.63 17.52 19.65
C SER A 77 5.65 16.52 19.04
N VAL A 78 5.83 16.27 17.74
CA VAL A 78 4.98 15.38 16.94
C VAL A 78 5.75 14.10 16.69
N VAL A 79 5.41 13.04 17.42
CA VAL A 79 5.99 11.72 17.17
C VAL A 79 5.09 10.98 16.17
N LEU A 80 5.68 10.58 15.05
CA LEU A 80 5.02 9.71 14.07
C LEU A 80 5.35 8.27 14.42
N LYS A 81 4.42 7.58 15.09
CA LYS A 81 4.55 6.13 15.27
C LYS A 81 3.74 5.42 14.18
N PRO A 82 4.36 4.53 13.41
CA PRO A 82 3.59 3.67 12.53
C PRO A 82 2.84 2.66 13.41
N LEU A 83 1.55 2.49 13.14
CA LEU A 83 0.69 1.58 13.87
C LEU A 83 -0.19 0.81 12.90
N GLY A 84 -0.45 -0.44 13.22
CA GLY A 84 -1.35 -1.25 12.41
C GLY A 84 -2.07 -2.33 13.20
N LEU A 85 -3.16 -2.78 12.61
CA LEU A 85 -3.98 -3.88 13.07
C LEU A 85 -4.14 -4.87 11.93
N LEU A 86 -3.96 -6.13 12.27
CA LEU A 86 -4.14 -7.26 11.38
C LEU A 86 -5.21 -8.17 11.99
N PHE A 87 -6.20 -8.55 11.21
CA PHE A 87 -7.16 -9.57 11.56
C PHE A 87 -6.97 -10.75 10.64
N LEU A 88 -6.84 -11.94 11.21
CA LEU A 88 -6.76 -13.21 10.49
C LEU A 88 -7.96 -14.05 10.94
N ASP A 89 -8.95 -14.18 10.07
CA ASP A 89 -10.31 -14.63 10.38
C ASP A 89 -10.99 -13.81 11.49
N LYS A 90 -10.98 -14.36 12.72
CA LYS A 90 -11.52 -13.77 13.95
C LYS A 90 -10.42 -13.31 14.91
N GLU A 91 -9.18 -13.72 14.66
CA GLU A 91 -8.06 -13.39 15.52
C GLU A 91 -7.53 -11.99 15.21
N LYS A 92 -7.10 -11.30 16.25
CA LYS A 92 -6.63 -9.92 16.18
C LYS A 92 -5.17 -9.86 16.59
N TYR A 93 -4.37 -9.21 15.74
CA TYR A 93 -2.95 -8.99 15.92
C TYR A 93 -2.63 -7.49 15.82
N ARG A 94 -1.59 -7.07 16.52
CA ARG A 94 -1.01 -5.73 16.43
C ARG A 94 0.17 -5.77 15.47
N LEU A 95 0.31 -4.76 14.63
CA LEU A 95 1.50 -4.58 13.79
C LEU A 95 2.41 -3.54 14.42
N LYS A 96 3.65 -3.91 14.70
CA LYS A 96 4.73 -3.03 15.15
C LYS A 96 5.85 -3.00 14.09
N GLU A 97 6.80 -2.09 14.26
CA GLU A 97 7.99 -1.97 13.39
C GLU A 97 7.62 -1.93 11.90
N ILE A 98 6.59 -1.15 11.57
CA ILE A 98 6.08 -1.09 10.20
C ILE A 98 6.99 -0.19 9.38
N ASP A 99 7.60 -0.76 8.34
CA ASP A 99 8.32 -0.02 7.32
C ASP A 99 7.43 0.19 6.09
N PHE A 100 7.38 1.44 5.62
CA PHE A 100 6.61 1.84 4.46
C PHE A 100 7.57 2.19 3.34
N GLY A 101 7.86 1.21 2.48
CA GLY A 101 8.56 1.41 1.23
C GLY A 101 7.68 2.10 0.18
N ASN A 102 8.27 2.39 -0.99
CA ASN A 102 7.56 3.09 -2.07
C ASN A 102 6.37 2.29 -2.61
N GLU A 103 6.54 0.97 -2.69
CA GLU A 103 5.52 0.02 -3.16
C GLU A 103 5.50 -1.26 -2.30
N SER A 104 6.05 -1.20 -1.10
CA SER A 104 6.13 -2.32 -0.18
C SER A 104 5.76 -1.89 1.23
N VAL A 105 5.23 -2.82 2.00
CA VAL A 105 5.01 -2.67 3.44
C VAL A 105 5.49 -3.94 4.13
N SER A 106 6.35 -3.78 5.12
CA SER A 106 6.76 -4.85 6.03
C SER A 106 6.39 -4.47 7.47
N ALA A 107 6.09 -5.47 8.29
CA ALA A 107 5.78 -5.28 9.70
C ALA A 107 6.00 -6.55 10.51
N VAL A 108 6.24 -6.39 11.80
CA VAL A 108 6.26 -7.48 12.78
C VAL A 108 4.88 -7.62 13.41
N ILE A 109 4.40 -8.86 13.52
CA ILE A 109 3.07 -9.22 14.00
C ILE A 109 3.17 -9.61 15.48
N PHE A 110 2.36 -9.00 16.32
CA PHE A 110 2.29 -9.26 17.76
C PHE A 110 0.91 -9.74 18.20
N LYS A 111 0.88 -10.73 19.08
CA LYS A 111 -0.32 -11.23 19.78
C LYS A 111 -0.09 -11.09 21.28
N ASN A 112 -0.90 -10.28 21.96
CA ASN A 112 -0.77 -10.00 23.39
C ASN A 112 0.65 -9.55 23.82
N GLU A 113 1.27 -8.66 23.04
CA GLU A 113 2.65 -8.15 23.24
C GLU A 113 3.78 -9.17 23.02
N THR A 114 3.48 -10.41 22.65
CA THR A 114 4.47 -11.39 22.18
C THR A 114 4.57 -11.38 20.66
N GLU A 115 5.79 -11.46 20.12
CA GLU A 115 6.01 -11.62 18.68
C GLU A 115 5.40 -12.93 18.20
N ALA A 116 4.52 -12.84 17.20
CA ALA A 116 3.82 -13.97 16.59
C ALA A 116 4.32 -14.23 15.15
N GLY A 117 5.06 -13.29 14.55
CA GLY A 117 5.68 -13.46 13.24
C GLY A 117 5.80 -12.15 12.47
N SER A 118 5.70 -12.19 11.14
CA SER A 118 5.96 -11.04 10.29
C SER A 118 5.14 -11.06 8.99
N ILE A 119 4.97 -9.90 8.36
CA ILE A 119 4.30 -9.75 7.07
C ILE A 119 5.13 -8.86 6.16
N THR A 120 5.26 -9.24 4.89
CA THR A 120 5.85 -8.43 3.83
C THR A 120 4.95 -8.50 2.60
N ILE A 121 4.43 -7.36 2.17
CA ILE A 121 3.54 -7.24 1.01
C ILE A 121 4.04 -6.17 0.06
N THR A 122 3.89 -6.41 -1.24
CA THR A 122 4.24 -5.47 -2.31
C THR A 122 3.03 -5.16 -3.17
N ARG A 123 3.02 -3.96 -3.73
CA ARG A 123 1.94 -3.48 -4.58
C ARG A 123 2.10 -4.04 -5.98
N VAL A 124 1.10 -4.76 -6.45
CA VAL A 124 1.04 -5.37 -7.79
C VAL A 124 -0.09 -4.73 -8.57
N HIS A 125 0.26 -4.15 -9.73
CA HIS A 125 -0.71 -3.56 -10.66
C HIS A 125 -1.25 -4.63 -11.61
N LYS A 126 -2.57 -4.76 -11.67
CA LYS A 126 -3.28 -5.60 -12.64
C LYS A 126 -4.27 -4.74 -13.45
N PRO A 127 -4.64 -5.15 -14.66
CA PRO A 127 -5.70 -4.45 -15.41
C PRO A 127 -6.98 -4.37 -14.57
N GLY A 128 -7.41 -3.14 -14.26
CA GLY A 128 -8.63 -2.88 -13.48
C GLY A 128 -8.52 -3.03 -11.96
N ALA A 129 -7.36 -3.41 -11.40
CA ALA A 129 -7.22 -3.57 -9.96
C ALA A 129 -5.78 -3.38 -9.45
N VAL A 130 -5.66 -2.92 -8.22
CA VAL A 130 -4.40 -2.90 -7.46
C VAL A 130 -4.52 -3.93 -6.35
N VAL A 131 -3.56 -4.86 -6.31
CA VAL A 131 -3.50 -5.93 -5.31
C VAL A 131 -2.21 -5.78 -4.52
N TRP A 132 -2.27 -5.92 -3.20
CA TRP A 132 -1.05 -6.10 -2.42
C TRP A 132 -0.82 -7.59 -2.22
N ALA A 133 0.32 -8.10 -2.67
CA ALA A 133 0.65 -9.50 -2.62
C ALA A 133 1.99 -9.70 -1.91
N GLY A 134 2.12 -10.78 -1.15
CA GLY A 134 3.39 -11.12 -0.52
C GLY A 134 3.28 -12.31 0.40
N SER A 135 4.18 -12.42 1.37
CA SER A 135 4.21 -13.50 2.35
C SER A 135 3.96 -12.96 3.76
N MET A 136 3.36 -13.81 4.59
CA MET A 136 3.29 -13.59 6.02
C MET A 136 3.58 -14.90 6.74
N THR A 137 4.21 -14.82 7.92
CA THR A 137 4.38 -15.94 8.83
C THR A 137 3.69 -15.57 10.14
N VAL A 138 2.81 -16.44 10.63
CA VAL A 138 2.09 -16.28 11.90
C VAL A 138 2.12 -17.61 12.64
N ASP A 139 2.57 -17.59 13.90
CA ASP A 139 2.65 -18.76 14.77
C ASP A 139 3.42 -19.92 14.10
N GLY A 140 4.52 -19.60 13.41
CA GLY A 140 5.35 -20.57 12.67
C GLY A 140 4.78 -21.06 11.34
N THR A 141 3.57 -20.64 10.95
CA THR A 141 2.93 -21.03 9.69
C THR A 141 3.04 -19.93 8.66
N THR A 142 3.52 -20.26 7.45
CA THR A 142 3.65 -19.30 6.34
C THR A 142 2.41 -19.32 5.45
N TYR A 143 1.98 -18.13 5.02
CA TYR A 143 0.87 -17.90 4.10
C TYR A 143 1.28 -16.92 3.00
N TYR A 144 0.70 -17.07 1.80
CA TYR A 144 0.70 -16.04 0.78
C TYR A 144 -0.49 -15.10 0.98
N ALA A 145 -0.21 -13.82 1.23
CA ALA A 145 -1.21 -12.81 1.50
C ALA A 145 -1.57 -12.05 0.21
N TYR A 146 -2.87 -11.94 -0.09
CA TYR A 146 -3.40 -11.18 -1.21
C TYR A 146 -4.50 -10.24 -0.73
N ILE A 147 -4.20 -8.95 -0.67
CA ILE A 147 -5.13 -7.90 -0.21
C ILE A 147 -5.66 -7.17 -1.45
N VAL A 148 -6.96 -7.33 -1.69
CA VAL A 148 -7.67 -6.71 -2.81
C VAL A 148 -8.35 -5.43 -2.37
N ASN A 149 -8.57 -4.51 -3.31
CA ASN A 149 -9.22 -3.22 -3.06
C ASN A 149 -8.54 -2.42 -1.93
N ALA A 150 -7.22 -2.57 -1.81
CA ALA A 150 -6.48 -1.81 -0.83
C ALA A 150 -6.55 -0.33 -1.22
N ILE A 151 -7.24 0.45 -0.41
CA ILE A 151 -7.27 1.90 -0.60
C ILE A 151 -5.88 2.37 -0.21
N HIS A 152 -5.10 2.82 -1.19
CA HIS A 152 -3.92 3.63 -0.93
C HIS A 152 -4.42 5.07 -0.89
N PRO A 153 -4.65 5.67 0.29
CA PRO A 153 -4.99 7.07 0.33
C PRO A 153 -3.71 7.83 -0.02
N LYS A 154 -3.54 8.14 -1.30
CA LYS A 154 -2.89 9.40 -1.69
C LYS A 154 -3.74 10.61 -1.26
N MET A 155 -4.87 10.38 -0.57
CA MET A 155 -5.43 11.36 0.35
C MET A 155 -4.46 11.52 1.53
N VAL A 156 -3.45 12.36 1.33
CA VAL A 156 -3.05 13.27 2.41
C VAL A 156 -4.38 13.80 2.93
N LEU A 157 -4.75 13.47 4.17
CA LEU A 157 -5.82 14.18 4.86
C LEU A 157 -5.33 15.62 4.88
N LYS A 158 -5.65 16.40 3.83
CA LYS A 158 -5.31 17.81 3.74
C LYS A 158 -5.76 18.37 5.07
N PRO A 159 -4.89 19.02 5.85
CA PRO A 159 -5.26 19.51 7.15
C PRO A 159 -6.52 20.35 6.94
N LEU A 160 -7.65 19.89 7.50
CA LEU A 160 -8.99 20.48 7.32
C LEU A 160 -9.01 21.99 7.60
N LYS A 161 -7.98 22.52 8.27
CA LYS A 161 -7.80 23.95 8.56
C LYS A 161 -7.89 24.85 7.32
N LYS A 162 -7.18 24.57 6.23
CA LYS A 162 -7.12 25.53 5.09
C LYS A 162 -8.46 25.63 4.34
N GLU A 163 -9.23 24.54 4.31
CA GLU A 163 -10.54 24.50 3.64
C GLU A 163 -11.66 25.05 4.55
N ILE A 164 -11.51 24.96 5.87
CA ILE A 164 -12.37 25.65 6.84
C ILE A 164 -12.15 27.16 6.81
N GLU A 165 -10.91 27.62 6.62
CA GLU A 165 -10.58 29.04 6.54
C GLU A 165 -11.14 29.69 5.25
N ILE A 166 -11.02 29.00 4.12
CA ILE A 166 -11.69 29.40 2.86
C ILE A 166 -13.22 29.42 3.03
N ARG A 167 -13.80 28.46 3.76
CA ARG A 167 -15.25 28.46 4.05
C ARG A 167 -15.69 29.57 5.01
N LYS A 168 -14.78 30.17 5.78
CA LYS A 168 -15.08 31.35 6.61
C LYS A 168 -15.02 32.64 5.79
N SER A 169 -14.18 32.72 4.75
CA SER A 169 -14.09 33.91 3.89
C SER A 169 -15.11 33.92 2.75
N CYS A 170 -15.51 32.76 2.23
CA CYS A 170 -16.57 32.68 1.24
C CYS A 170 -17.94 32.85 1.92
N GLY A 171 -18.68 33.88 1.51
CA GLY A 171 -20.01 34.23 2.02
C GLY A 171 -21.08 33.14 1.82
N PRO A 172 -22.38 33.46 2.03
CA PRO A 172 -23.44 32.49 2.34
C PRO A 172 -23.48 31.29 1.38
N LYS A 173 -23.74 30.12 1.98
CA LYS A 173 -23.83 28.81 1.32
C LYS A 173 -24.52 28.93 -0.04
N ILE A 174 -23.77 28.65 -1.10
CA ILE A 174 -24.31 28.53 -2.45
C ILE A 174 -25.47 27.55 -2.39
N VAL A 175 -26.66 28.05 -2.71
CA VAL A 175 -27.86 27.22 -2.75
C VAL A 175 -27.66 26.20 -3.86
N PRO A 176 -27.85 24.90 -3.60
CA PRO A 176 -27.77 23.90 -4.66
C PRO A 176 -28.77 24.25 -5.76
N VAL A 177 -28.35 24.09 -7.02
CA VAL A 177 -29.23 24.29 -8.19
C VAL A 177 -30.48 23.45 -8.02
N SER A 178 -31.64 24.04 -8.27
CA SER A 178 -32.89 23.30 -8.13
C SER A 178 -32.94 22.13 -9.14
N PRO A 179 -33.55 20.99 -8.80
CA PRO A 179 -33.72 19.89 -9.75
C PRO A 179 -34.43 20.32 -11.05
N ALA A 180 -35.29 21.34 -11.00
CA ALA A 180 -35.97 21.90 -12.15
C ALA A 180 -35.01 22.59 -13.13
N GLU A 181 -34.04 23.37 -12.64
CA GLU A 181 -33.02 24.02 -13.45
C GLU A 181 -32.04 23.03 -14.05
N ILE A 182 -31.66 21.97 -13.31
CA ILE A 182 -30.81 20.90 -13.85
C ILE A 182 -31.50 20.22 -15.04
N ARG A 183 -32.79 19.90 -14.89
CA ARG A 183 -33.59 19.30 -15.98
C ARG A 183 -33.77 20.26 -17.16
N ARG A 184 -33.89 21.57 -16.90
CA ARG A 184 -33.97 22.58 -17.96
C ARG A 184 -32.64 22.66 -18.73
N CYS A 185 -31.52 22.80 -18.02
CA CYS A 185 -30.19 22.87 -18.61
C CYS A 185 -29.89 21.65 -19.49
N LYS A 186 -30.21 20.44 -19.01
CA LYS A 186 -30.03 19.21 -19.79
C LYS A 186 -30.91 19.14 -21.04
N ARG A 187 -32.16 19.61 -20.98
CA ARG A 187 -33.06 19.67 -22.15
C ARG A 187 -32.56 20.64 -23.22
N GLU A 188 -31.84 21.67 -22.82
CA GLU A 188 -31.25 22.66 -23.72
C GLU A 188 -29.85 22.24 -24.24
N GLY A 189 -29.40 21.01 -23.97
CA GLY A 189 -28.07 20.54 -24.35
C GLY A 189 -26.93 21.20 -23.57
N GLY A 190 -27.23 21.83 -22.43
CA GLY A 190 -26.25 22.49 -21.57
C GLY A 190 -25.69 21.59 -20.48
N LYS A 191 -24.55 22.00 -19.93
CA LYS A 191 -23.90 21.40 -18.75
C LYS A 191 -23.86 22.43 -17.63
N ILE A 192 -24.17 22.01 -16.41
CA ILE A 192 -23.97 22.85 -15.21
C ILE A 192 -22.47 22.91 -14.93
N VAL A 193 -21.90 24.10 -14.98
CA VAL A 193 -20.50 24.37 -14.64
C VAL A 193 -20.47 25.18 -13.35
N THR A 194 -19.63 24.73 -12.42
CA THR A 194 -19.34 25.47 -11.19
C THR A 194 -17.97 26.08 -11.33
N GLU A 195 -17.92 27.39 -11.53
CA GLU A 195 -16.67 28.15 -11.60
C GLU A 195 -16.23 28.55 -10.19
N LYS A 196 -14.98 28.99 -10.07
CA LYS A 196 -14.46 29.62 -8.86
C LYS A 196 -14.07 31.05 -9.19
N ASP A 197 -14.27 31.96 -8.25
CA ASP A 197 -13.72 33.31 -8.37
C ASP A 197 -12.19 33.33 -8.15
N GLU A 198 -11.59 34.52 -8.27
CA GLU A 198 -10.16 34.74 -8.06
C GLU A 198 -9.68 34.34 -6.65
N ASN A 199 -10.59 34.33 -5.67
CA ASN A 199 -10.32 33.93 -4.29
C ASN A 199 -10.52 32.42 -4.05
N GLY A 200 -10.89 31.66 -5.09
CA GLY A 200 -11.16 30.23 -5.01
C GLY A 200 -12.52 29.88 -4.42
N CYS A 201 -13.39 30.86 -4.20
CA CYS A 201 -14.76 30.64 -3.74
C CYS A 201 -15.60 30.10 -4.90
N PRO A 202 -16.39 29.03 -4.68
CA PRO A 202 -17.29 28.56 -5.72
C PRO A 202 -18.33 29.64 -6.05
N LEU A 203 -18.57 29.86 -7.34
CA LEU A 203 -19.63 30.74 -7.83
C LEU A 203 -20.94 29.96 -7.98
N ALA A 204 -22.06 30.68 -8.05
CA ALA A 204 -23.35 30.07 -8.34
C ALA A 204 -23.27 29.27 -9.64
N PRO A 205 -23.74 28.01 -9.68
CA PRO A 205 -23.57 27.17 -10.86
C PRO A 205 -24.36 27.77 -12.03
N LYS A 206 -23.73 27.83 -13.20
CA LYS A 206 -24.36 28.34 -14.43
C LYS A 206 -24.58 27.21 -15.41
N CYS A 207 -25.69 27.27 -16.14
CA CYS A 207 -25.90 26.40 -17.29
C CYS A 207 -25.14 26.98 -18.48
N VAL A 208 -24.12 26.27 -18.94
CA VAL A 208 -23.36 26.62 -20.15
C VAL A 208 -23.83 25.71 -21.26
N LYS A 209 -24.39 26.30 -22.32
CA LYS A 209 -24.67 25.57 -23.57
C LYS A 209 -23.34 25.33 -24.25
N GLU A 210 -23.12 24.10 -24.71
CA GLU A 210 -21.95 23.77 -25.51
C GLU A 210 -22.09 24.53 -26.84
N SER A 211 -21.53 25.74 -26.89
CA SER A 211 -21.43 26.50 -28.12
C SER A 211 -20.59 25.66 -29.06
N GLN A 212 -21.18 25.25 -30.20
CA GLN A 212 -20.50 24.49 -31.22
C GLN A 212 -19.23 25.25 -31.60
N THR A 213 -18.10 24.79 -31.06
CA THR A 213 -16.81 25.31 -31.46
C THR A 213 -16.56 24.69 -32.81
N THR A 214 -16.78 25.48 -33.88
CA THR A 214 -16.44 25.09 -35.24
C THR A 214 -14.93 24.89 -35.28
N THR A 215 -14.48 23.66 -35.08
CA THR A 215 -13.07 23.27 -35.24
C THR A 215 -12.74 23.41 -36.72
N THR A 216 -12.01 24.47 -37.06
CA THR A 216 -11.34 24.55 -38.35
C THR A 216 -10.31 23.43 -38.39
N ILE A 217 -10.53 22.46 -39.28
CA ILE A 217 -9.63 21.33 -39.48
C ILE A 217 -8.30 21.90 -39.99
N PRO A 218 -7.16 21.66 -39.32
CA PRO A 218 -5.86 22.08 -39.85
C PRO A 218 -5.54 21.24 -41.09
N THR A 219 -5.49 21.88 -42.26
CA THR A 219 -5.03 21.26 -43.51
C THR A 219 -3.57 20.85 -43.33
N THR A 220 -3.32 19.53 -43.31
CA THR A 220 -1.97 18.98 -43.20
C THR A 220 -1.40 18.83 -44.61
N THR A 221 -0.42 19.65 -44.97
CA THR A 221 0.32 19.54 -46.24
C THR A 221 1.41 18.48 -46.08
N THR A 222 1.23 17.33 -46.70
CA THR A 222 2.24 16.27 -46.79
C THR A 222 3.35 16.68 -47.77
N ALA A 223 4.55 16.95 -47.27
CA ALA A 223 5.74 17.04 -48.11
C ALA A 223 6.24 15.64 -48.44
N ASN A 224 6.45 15.36 -49.73
CA ASN A 224 7.04 14.12 -50.24
C ASN A 224 8.47 13.96 -49.71
N LEU A 225 8.76 12.86 -49.01
CA LEU A 225 10.10 12.47 -48.60
C LEU A 225 10.80 11.73 -49.75
N THR A 226 11.86 12.33 -50.29
CA THR A 226 12.77 11.68 -51.24
C THR A 226 13.69 10.73 -50.49
N THR A 227 13.60 9.43 -50.78
CA THR A 227 14.46 8.39 -50.20
C THR A 227 15.71 8.21 -51.07
N THR A 228 16.88 8.58 -50.55
CA THR A 228 18.18 8.26 -51.16
C THR A 228 18.61 6.88 -50.67
N THR A 229 18.75 5.93 -51.60
CA THR A 229 19.20 4.57 -51.31
C THR A 229 20.73 4.55 -51.26
N MET A 230 21.31 4.32 -50.08
CA MET A 230 22.73 3.94 -49.96
C MET A 230 22.84 2.41 -49.97
N VAL A 231 23.80 1.92 -50.76
CA VAL A 231 24.14 0.50 -50.92
C VAL A 231 24.61 -0.07 -49.57
N PRO A 232 24.01 -1.17 -49.07
CA PRO A 232 24.49 -1.83 -47.85
C PRO A 232 25.73 -2.70 -48.15
N THR A 233 26.79 -2.52 -47.37
CA THR A 233 27.91 -3.47 -47.27
C THR A 233 27.47 -4.65 -46.39
N THR A 234 27.43 -5.84 -46.99
CA THR A 234 27.12 -7.11 -46.34
C THR A 234 28.29 -7.60 -45.48
N THR A 235 28.08 -7.72 -44.17
CA THR A 235 28.89 -8.59 -43.28
C THR A 235 28.07 -9.83 -42.98
N THR A 236 28.55 -10.99 -43.43
CA THR A 236 27.92 -12.30 -43.24
C THR A 236 28.09 -12.77 -41.79
N ALA A 237 26.99 -12.82 -41.04
CA ALA A 237 26.87 -13.66 -39.85
C ALA A 237 25.74 -14.68 -40.10
N ASN A 238 26.06 -15.95 -39.86
CA ASN A 238 25.24 -17.11 -40.21
C ASN A 238 24.00 -17.19 -39.29
N LEU A 239 22.81 -16.98 -39.84
CA LEU A 239 21.53 -17.16 -39.15
C LEU A 239 20.85 -18.43 -39.67
N THR A 240 20.87 -19.48 -38.86
CA THR A 240 20.11 -20.71 -39.14
C THR A 240 18.65 -20.47 -38.80
N THR A 241 17.82 -20.28 -39.83
CA THR A 241 16.36 -20.17 -39.70
C THR A 241 15.74 -21.48 -40.17
N THR A 242 15.12 -22.22 -39.25
CA THR A 242 14.37 -23.45 -39.58
C THR A 242 12.90 -23.08 -39.76
N THR A 243 12.42 -23.10 -41.00
CA THR A 243 10.99 -22.96 -41.32
C THR A 243 10.37 -24.35 -41.38
N LEU A 244 9.40 -24.64 -40.51
CA LEU A 244 8.59 -25.85 -40.61
C LEU A 244 7.28 -25.52 -41.32
N THR A 245 6.91 -26.35 -42.30
CA THR A 245 5.65 -26.28 -43.03
C THR A 245 4.50 -26.85 -42.17
N PRO A 246 3.27 -26.31 -42.28
CA PRO A 246 2.14 -26.79 -41.52
C PRO A 246 1.71 -28.16 -42.04
N THR A 247 1.76 -29.18 -41.20
CA THR A 247 1.20 -30.50 -41.48
C THR A 247 -0.06 -30.67 -40.64
N THR A 248 -1.20 -30.91 -41.30
CA THR A 248 -2.45 -31.24 -40.64
C THR A 248 -2.43 -32.72 -40.29
N THR A 249 -2.37 -33.06 -39.01
CA THR A 249 -2.38 -34.45 -38.53
C THR A 249 -3.55 -34.67 -37.59
N THR A 250 -4.47 -35.54 -38.00
CA THR A 250 -5.52 -36.12 -37.15
C THR A 250 -4.86 -37.05 -36.13
N ALA A 251 -4.92 -36.71 -34.84
CA ALA A 251 -4.29 -37.49 -33.78
C ALA A 251 -5.24 -38.55 -33.21
N ASN A 252 -4.83 -39.82 -33.30
CA ASN A 252 -5.18 -40.81 -32.27
C ASN A 252 -4.26 -40.57 -31.07
N TYR A 253 -4.85 -40.52 -29.88
CA TYR A 253 -4.13 -40.25 -28.63
C TYR A 253 -3.30 -41.47 -28.20
N THR A 254 -1.98 -41.34 -28.23
CA THR A 254 -1.06 -42.20 -27.49
C THR A 254 -0.44 -41.38 -26.37
N THR A 255 -0.67 -41.80 -25.13
CA THR A 255 -0.14 -41.15 -23.93
C THR A 255 1.29 -41.62 -23.72
N THR A 256 2.26 -40.72 -23.91
CA THR A 256 3.67 -40.97 -23.54
C THR A 256 3.96 -40.30 -22.21
N THR A 257 4.15 -41.10 -21.16
CA THR A 257 4.63 -40.64 -19.86
C THR A 257 6.15 -40.47 -19.93
N VAL A 258 6.63 -39.23 -19.86
CA VAL A 258 8.06 -38.94 -19.68
C VAL A 258 8.37 -38.77 -18.19
N THR A 259 9.33 -39.55 -17.70
CA THR A 259 9.84 -39.45 -16.33
C THR A 259 10.72 -38.22 -16.16
N PRO A 260 10.56 -37.44 -15.07
CA PRO A 260 11.37 -36.26 -14.83
C PRO A 260 12.84 -36.67 -14.58
N THR A 261 13.76 -35.97 -15.24
CA THR A 261 15.20 -36.13 -15.00
C THR A 261 15.66 -35.05 -14.02
N THR A 262 16.18 -35.46 -12.87
CA THR A 262 16.72 -34.55 -11.85
C THR A 262 18.23 -34.43 -12.04
N THR A 263 18.71 -33.23 -12.37
CA THR A 263 20.14 -32.94 -12.43
C THR A 263 20.57 -32.35 -11.10
N THR A 264 21.29 -33.14 -10.30
CA THR A 264 21.92 -32.69 -9.05
C THR A 264 23.27 -32.07 -9.37
N VAL A 265 23.42 -30.78 -9.10
CA VAL A 265 24.71 -30.08 -9.20
C VAL A 265 25.44 -30.26 -7.86
N ALA A 266 26.70 -30.71 -7.90
CA ALA A 266 27.50 -30.90 -6.70
C ALA A 266 27.85 -29.56 -6.03
N PRO A 267 27.92 -29.49 -4.68
CA PRO A 267 28.28 -28.26 -3.98
C PRO A 267 29.77 -27.95 -4.16
N THR A 268 30.07 -26.70 -4.48
CA THR A 268 31.44 -26.17 -4.55
C THR A 268 31.79 -25.51 -3.21
N THR A 269 32.78 -26.04 -2.51
CA THR A 269 33.30 -25.45 -1.27
C THR A 269 34.45 -24.50 -1.60
N THR A 270 34.31 -23.22 -1.26
CA THR A 270 35.39 -22.23 -1.36
C THR A 270 35.94 -21.97 0.03
N THR A 271 37.16 -22.44 0.29
CA THR A 271 37.91 -22.12 1.51
C THR A 271 38.53 -20.74 1.34
N GLN A 272 38.15 -19.78 2.19
CA GLN A 272 38.85 -18.51 2.30
C GLN A 272 39.93 -18.61 3.38
N GLU A 273 41.15 -18.25 3.01
CA GLU A 273 42.31 -18.18 3.89
C GLU A 273 42.22 -16.91 4.74
N ILE A 274 42.18 -17.08 6.07
CA ILE A 274 42.17 -15.96 7.02
C ILE A 274 43.62 -15.53 7.25
N VAL A 275 43.99 -14.36 6.73
CA VAL A 275 45.28 -13.71 7.02
C VAL A 275 45.12 -12.90 8.32
N ASN A 276 45.71 -13.40 9.41
CA ASN A 276 45.80 -12.66 10.67
C ASN A 276 47.00 -11.69 10.63
N THR A 277 46.73 -10.39 10.53
CA THR A 277 47.75 -9.34 10.64
C THR A 277 47.92 -8.95 12.11
N THR A 278 49.05 -9.33 12.72
CA THR A 278 49.41 -8.90 14.08
C THR A 278 50.15 -7.56 14.02
N THR A 279 49.57 -6.53 14.65
CA THR A 279 50.21 -5.21 14.82
C THR A 279 50.99 -5.19 16.14
N THR A 280 52.31 -5.14 16.05
CA THR A 280 53.21 -4.97 17.20
C THR A 280 53.37 -3.48 17.49
N THR A 281 52.93 -3.03 18.65
CA THR A 281 53.18 -1.68 19.17
C THR A 281 54.52 -1.68 19.92
N ALA A 282 55.46 -0.85 19.48
CA ALA A 282 56.73 -0.62 20.19
C ALA A 282 56.51 0.34 21.37
N VAL A 283 57.20 0.04 22.47
CA VAL A 283 57.29 0.82 23.71
C VAL A 283 58.22 2.00 23.53
#